data_AF-A0A946IX60-F1
#
_entry.id   AF-A0A946IX60-F1
#
_cell.length_a   1.000
_cell.length_b   1.000
_cell.length_c   1.000
_cell.angle_alpha   90.00
_cell.angle_beta   90.00
_cell.angle_gamma   90.00
#
_symmetry.space_group_name_H-M   'P 1'
#
loop_
_entity.id
_entity.type
_entity.pdbx_description
1 polymer ?
#
loop_
_entity_poly.entity_id
_entity_poly.type
_entity_poly.pdbx_seq_one_letter_code
_entity_poly.pdbx_strand_id
1 'polypeptide(L)' 'MNEFKGKTILVTGGTGSFGGYFVNYLLDKNFEEIRVFSRDELKQEEMRLRFQNPK' A
#
# COMPACT_ATOMS: atom_id res chain seq x y z
N MET A 1 -5.37 -15.58 -14.68
CA MET A 1 -6.39 -14.75 -14.00
C MET A 1 -5.67 -13.59 -13.32
N ASN A 2 -6.07 -12.34 -13.55
CA ASN A 2 -5.55 -11.20 -12.77
C ASN A 2 -6.35 -11.11 -11.47
N GLU A 3 -5.81 -11.70 -10.40
CA GLU A 3 -6.48 -11.88 -9.11
C GLU A 3 -6.98 -10.58 -8.45
N PHE A 4 -6.31 -9.46 -8.73
CA PHE A 4 -6.56 -8.15 -8.11
C PHE A 4 -7.23 -7.12 -9.03
N LYS A 5 -7.47 -7.46 -10.31
CA LYS A 5 -7.97 -6.47 -11.29
C LYS A 5 -9.33 -5.93 -10.86
N GLY A 6 -9.45 -4.61 -10.77
CA GLY A 6 -10.70 -3.94 -10.36
C GLY A 6 -11.04 -4.12 -8.87
N LYS A 7 -10.05 -4.42 -8.03
CA LYS A 7 -10.26 -4.57 -6.59
C LYS A 7 -9.59 -3.43 -5.82
N THR A 8 -10.28 -2.98 -4.77
CA THR A 8 -9.71 -2.17 -3.69
C THR A 8 -9.14 -3.08 -2.60
N ILE A 9 -7.88 -2.88 -2.21
CA ILE A 9 -7.17 -3.68 -1.22
C ILE A 9 -6.89 -2.84 0.02
N LEU A 10 -7.35 -3.29 1.19
CA LEU A 10 -7.03 -2.67 2.48
C LEU A 10 -5.88 -3.44 3.15
N VAL A 11 -4.77 -2.75 3.42
CA VAL A 11 -3.64 -3.30 4.18
C VAL A 11 -3.60 -2.65 5.55
N THR A 12 -3.95 -3.40 6.59
CA THR A 12 -3.81 -2.96 7.98
C THR A 12 -2.39 -3.22 8.48
N GLY A 13 -1.86 -2.32 9.31
CA GLY A 13 -0.45 -2.37 9.72
C GLY A 13 0.53 -2.18 8.55
N GLY A 14 0.09 -1.56 7.44
CA GLY A 14 0.87 -1.45 6.21
C GLY A 14 2.16 -0.63 6.33
N THR A 15 2.33 0.15 7.39
CA THR A 15 3.60 0.86 7.70
C THR A 15 4.62 0.01 8.45
N GLY A 16 4.26 -1.20 8.90
CA GLY A 16 5.19 -2.14 9.51
C GLY A 16 6.12 -2.78 8.49
N SER A 17 7.15 -3.51 8.96
CA SER A 17 8.16 -4.13 8.07
C SER A 17 7.54 -5.03 7.00
N PHE A 18 6.69 -5.99 7.40
CA PHE A 18 6.00 -6.86 6.46
C PHE A 18 4.95 -6.10 5.64
N GLY A 19 4.19 -5.21 6.29
CA GLY A 19 3.15 -4.42 5.62
C GLY A 19 3.70 -3.59 4.47
N GLY A 20 4.85 -2.93 4.67
CA GLY A 20 5.50 -2.13 3.64
C GLY A 20 6.03 -2.99 2.49
N TYR A 21 6.63 -4.14 2.79
CA TYR A 21 7.02 -5.10 1.76
C TYR A 21 5.82 -5.60 0.96
N PHE A 22 4.71 -5.91 1.61
CA PHE A 22 3.51 -6.39 0.94
C PHE A 22 2.86 -5.31 0.07
N VAL A 23 2.83 -4.05 0.54
CA VAL A 23 2.39 -2.92 -0.28
C VAL A 23 3.27 -2.79 -1.52
N ASN A 24 4.59 -2.86 -1.39
CA ASN A 24 5.50 -2.85 -2.55
C ASN A 24 5.22 -3.98 -3.53
N TYR A 25 5.00 -5.19 -3.03
CA TYR A 25 4.63 -6.34 -3.88
C TYR A 25 3.32 -6.14 -4.64
N LEU A 26 2.34 -5.46 -4.02
CA LEU A 26 1.06 -5.17 -4.65
C LEU A 26 1.18 -4.09 -5.74
N LEU A 27 2.15 -3.17 -5.66
CA LEU A 27 2.33 -2.10 -6.65
C LEU A 27 2.59 -2.64 -8.07
N ASP A 28 3.21 -3.82 -8.20
CA ASP A 28 3.46 -4.47 -9.49
C ASP A 28 2.25 -5.27 -10.01
N LYS A 29 1.12 -5.28 -9.28
CA LYS A 29 -0.09 -6.02 -9.65
C LYS A 29 -1.11 -5.09 -10.30
N ASN A 30 -2.05 -5.68 -11.03
CA ASN A 30 -3.18 -4.95 -11.58
C ASN A 30 -4.27 -4.85 -10.51
N PHE A 31 -4.38 -3.71 -9.84
CA PHE A 31 -5.39 -3.37 -8.83
C PHE A 31 -6.06 -2.03 -9.16
N GLU A 32 -7.16 -1.72 -8.48
CA GLU A 32 -7.83 -0.41 -8.63
C GLU A 32 -7.31 0.59 -7.60
N GLU A 33 -7.29 0.21 -6.32
CA GLU A 33 -6.82 1.07 -5.23
C GLU A 33 -6.18 0.24 -4.10
N ILE A 34 -5.13 0.75 -3.45
CA ILE A 34 -4.57 0.20 -2.20
C ILE A 34 -4.73 1.24 -1.10
N ARG A 35 -5.38 0.86 0.00
CA ARG A 35 -5.52 1.67 1.20
C ARG A 35 -4.62 1.13 2.30
N VAL A 36 -3.70 1.94 2.78
CA VAL A 36 -2.82 1.58 3.90
C VAL A 36 -3.37 2.17 5.20
N PHE A 37 -3.76 1.30 6.11
CA PHE A 37 -4.27 1.69 7.43
C PHE A 37 -3.25 1.36 8.52
N SER A 38 -2.85 2.37 9.31
CA SER A 38 -1.96 2.20 10.45
C SER A 38 -2.17 3.31 11.47
N ARG A 39 -1.58 3.18 12.67
CA ARG A 39 -1.68 4.18 13.76
C ARG A 39 -0.49 5.12 13.87
N ASP A 40 0.61 4.82 13.18
CA ASP A 40 1.87 5.55 13.31
C ASP A 40 1.95 6.60 12.20
N GLU A 41 1.60 7.84 12.54
CA GLU A 41 1.48 8.96 11.60
C GLU A 41 2.82 9.28 10.92
N LEU A 42 3.93 9.21 11.66
CA LEU A 42 5.26 9.44 11.12
C LEU A 42 5.59 8.41 10.04
N LYS A 43 5.37 7.13 10.30
CA LYS A 43 5.64 6.09 9.29
C LYS A 43 4.72 6.18 8.09
N GLN A 44 3.49 6.67 8.26
CA GLN A 44 2.59 6.95 7.14
C GLN A 44 3.12 8.08 6.27
N GLU A 45 3.58 9.16 6.88
CA GLU A 45 4.17 10.29 6.17
C GLU A 45 5.45 9.87 5.42
N GLU A 46 6.35 9.14 6.08
CA GLU A 46 7.54 8.57 5.44
C GLU A 46 7.18 7.65 4.27
N MET A 47 6.12 6.83 4.42
CA MET A 47 5.64 5.96 3.35
C MET A 47 5.07 6.78 2.18
N ARG A 48 4.30 7.83 2.46
CA ARG A 48 3.77 8.78 1.45
C ARG A 48 4.89 9.46 0.67
N LEU A 49 5.91 9.97 1.38
CA LEU A 49 7.09 10.59 0.79
C LEU A 49 7.96 9.62 0.00
N ARG A 50 8.02 8.34 0.39
CA ARG A 50 8.74 7.29 -0.36
C ARG A 50 8.06 6.94 -1.66
N PHE A 51 6.73 6.82 -1.66
CA PHE A 51 6.00 6.43 -2.86
C PHE A 51 5.86 7.54 -3.89
N GLN A 52 6.01 8.81 -3.49
CA GLN A 52 5.93 10.01 -4.35
C GLN A 52 4.92 9.86 -5.50
N ASN A 53 3.77 9.26 -5.24
CA ASN A 53 2.82 8.96 -6.29
C ASN A 53 1.84 10.13 -6.34
N PRO A 54 1.86 10.95 -7.40
CA PRO A 54 0.98 12.10 -7.52
C PRO A 54 -0.43 11.72 -7.98
N LYS A 55 -0.72 10.43 -8.18
CA LYS A 55 -2.05 9.94 -8.53
C LYS A 55 -2.99 9.87 -7.34
#